data_AF-A0A528FDZ7-F1
#
_entry.id   AF-A0A528FDZ7-F1
#
_cell.length_a   1.000
_cell.length_b   1.000
_cell.length_c   1.000
_cell.angle_alpha   90.00
_cell.angle_beta   90.00
_cell.angle_gamma   90.00
#
_symmetry.space_group_name_H-M   'P 1'
#
loop_
_entity.id
_entity.type
_entity.pdbx_description
1 polymer ?
#
loop_
_entity_poly.entity_id
_entity_poly.type
_entity_poly.pdbx_seq_one_letter_code
_entity_poly.pdbx_strand_id
1 'polypeptide(L)'
;MHKPDYYARIEAPEMRDYGVYLQCDKLLACQKPLAEMVNADELQFQIVHQVEELWMKLITYTLVDVVDFLEQQNTHRVVTLMGRVHRLMRMMTAQLDLLETMSPKEYQEIRLQLGNGSGQESPGFKLLLRMPPDLWRAFQASYLDGRGLSVEDVYDIRYDHGDSYVVAEALIEFDELFQKFRANHLYLIHRSIGLGSKSLKGRPVELLQAGALHRFFPELWDIRCEMTDRWGSQYGTVRAP
;
A
#
# COMPACT_ATOMS: atom_id res chain seq x y z
N MET A 1 -40.02 8.53 5.91
CA MET A 1 -38.86 9.42 6.15
C MET A 1 -38.26 9.74 4.79
N HIS A 2 -38.11 11.02 4.45
CA HIS A 2 -37.76 11.45 3.10
C HIS A 2 -36.23 11.55 2.96
N LYS A 3 -35.72 11.40 1.71
CA LYS A 3 -34.28 11.47 1.39
C LYS A 3 -33.57 12.72 1.98
N PRO A 4 -34.15 13.94 1.95
CA PRO A 4 -33.53 15.12 2.53
C PRO A 4 -33.28 15.01 4.04
N ASP A 5 -34.18 14.34 4.78
CA ASP A 5 -34.05 14.17 6.23
C ASP A 5 -32.79 13.36 6.57
N TYR A 6 -32.49 12.33 5.77
CA TYR A 6 -31.27 11.53 5.95
C TYR A 6 -30.02 12.32 5.58
N TYR A 7 -30.07 13.11 4.52
CA TYR A 7 -28.92 13.92 4.09
C TYR A 7 -28.56 14.96 5.14
N ALA A 8 -29.55 15.64 5.73
CA ALA A 8 -29.32 16.56 6.84
C ALA A 8 -28.67 15.87 8.05
N ARG A 9 -29.07 14.63 8.37
CA ARG A 9 -28.48 13.85 9.48
C ARG A 9 -27.07 13.33 9.18
N ILE A 10 -26.74 13.11 7.91
CA ILE A 10 -25.40 12.74 7.46
C ILE A 10 -24.45 13.95 7.59
N GLU A 11 -24.90 15.14 7.20
CA GLU A 11 -24.09 16.36 7.27
C GLU A 11 -23.96 16.93 8.70
N ALA A 12 -24.99 16.74 9.53
CA ALA A 12 -24.99 17.20 10.91
C ALA A 12 -25.29 16.06 11.91
N PRO A 13 -24.38 15.08 12.07
CA PRO A 13 -24.57 14.01 13.03
C PRO A 13 -24.47 14.52 14.47
N GLU A 14 -25.31 13.97 15.35
CA GLU A 14 -25.26 14.26 16.78
C GLU A 14 -23.94 13.75 17.38
N MET A 15 -23.14 14.65 17.96
CA MET A 15 -21.87 14.29 18.59
C MET A 15 -22.08 13.83 20.03
N ARG A 16 -21.73 12.57 20.28
CA ARG A 16 -21.64 11.96 21.63
C ARG A 16 -20.18 11.69 21.97
N ASP A 17 -19.91 11.13 23.15
CA ASP A 17 -18.55 10.85 23.63
C ASP A 17 -17.67 10.10 22.61
N TYR A 18 -18.24 9.14 21.88
CA TYR A 18 -17.55 8.46 20.77
C TYR A 18 -17.07 9.44 19.69
N GLY A 19 -17.97 10.32 19.25
CA GLY A 19 -17.66 11.33 18.24
C GLY A 19 -16.66 12.37 18.74
N VAL A 20 -16.73 12.74 20.02
CA VAL A 20 -15.76 13.64 20.65
C VAL A 20 -14.37 13.00 20.70
N TYR A 21 -14.27 11.73 21.13
CA TYR A 21 -12.99 11.02 21.23
C TYR A 21 -12.31 10.85 19.86
N LEU A 22 -13.08 10.47 18.83
CA LEU A 22 -12.55 10.28 17.47
C LEU A 22 -12.45 11.58 16.66
N GLN A 23 -12.92 12.71 17.21
CA GLN A 23 -13.07 13.98 16.47
C GLN A 23 -13.88 13.80 15.19
N CYS A 24 -15.02 13.10 15.28
CA CYS A 24 -15.92 12.84 14.15
C CYS A 24 -16.45 14.13 13.53
N ASP A 25 -16.59 15.21 14.30
CA ASP A 25 -16.95 16.54 13.80
C ASP A 25 -15.96 17.02 12.73
N LYS A 26 -14.66 16.89 12.99
CA LYS A 26 -13.62 17.27 12.02
C LYS A 26 -13.53 16.27 10.89
N LEU A 27 -13.52 14.98 11.22
CA LEU A 27 -13.36 13.90 10.24
C LEU A 27 -14.50 13.90 9.20
N LEU A 28 -15.74 14.05 9.64
CA LEU A 28 -16.94 14.06 8.79
C LEU A 28 -17.21 15.42 8.12
N ALA A 29 -16.45 16.46 8.50
CA ALA A 29 -16.46 17.75 7.81
C ALA A 29 -15.37 17.87 6.74
N CYS A 30 -14.49 16.86 6.57
CA CYS A 30 -13.46 16.85 5.54
C CYS A 30 -13.99 16.55 4.12
N GLN A 31 -15.25 16.10 4.00
CA GLN A 31 -15.87 15.85 2.71
C GLN A 31 -16.66 17.09 2.27
N LYS A 32 -16.68 17.34 0.96
CA LYS A 32 -17.49 18.43 0.38
C LYS A 32 -18.97 18.32 0.80
N PRO A 33 -19.66 19.43 1.11
CA PRO A 33 -21.10 19.41 1.34
C PRO A 33 -21.85 18.73 0.20
N LEU A 34 -22.87 17.94 0.53
CA LEU A 34 -23.64 17.12 -0.42
C LEU A 34 -24.26 17.97 -1.53
N ALA A 35 -24.69 19.20 -1.21
CA ALA A 35 -25.27 20.14 -2.16
C ALA A 35 -24.25 20.74 -3.14
N GLU A 36 -22.96 20.69 -2.82
CA GLU A 36 -21.90 21.25 -3.64
C GLU A 36 -21.20 20.19 -4.51
N MET A 37 -21.53 18.90 -4.33
CA MET A 37 -20.92 17.82 -5.09
C MET A 37 -21.25 17.92 -6.58
N VAL A 38 -20.28 17.63 -7.44
CA VAL A 38 -20.44 17.63 -8.90
C VAL A 38 -21.36 16.50 -9.37
N ASN A 39 -21.33 15.36 -8.68
CA ASN A 39 -22.24 14.24 -8.85
C ASN A 39 -22.28 13.38 -7.58
N ALA A 40 -23.10 12.31 -7.60
CA ALA A 40 -23.31 11.46 -6.43
C ALA A 40 -22.09 10.60 -6.04
N ASP A 41 -21.14 10.38 -6.97
CA ASP A 41 -19.96 9.56 -6.76
C ASP A 41 -18.78 10.34 -6.15
N GLU A 42 -18.83 11.67 -6.15
CA GLU A 42 -17.75 12.49 -5.57
C GLU A 42 -17.55 12.22 -4.07
N LEU A 43 -18.60 11.84 -3.34
CA LEU A 43 -18.48 11.46 -1.92
C LEU A 43 -17.63 10.20 -1.74
N GLN A 44 -17.92 9.13 -2.50
CA GLN A 44 -17.15 7.90 -2.39
C GLN A 44 -15.71 8.10 -2.86
N PHE A 45 -15.50 8.91 -3.90
CA PHE A 45 -14.17 9.29 -4.36
C PHE A 45 -13.35 9.93 -3.23
N GLN A 46 -13.91 10.91 -2.52
CA GLN A 46 -13.24 11.55 -1.40
C GLN A 46 -12.97 10.59 -0.23
N ILE A 47 -13.96 9.79 0.16
CA ILE A 47 -13.86 8.89 1.31
C ILE A 47 -12.78 7.82 1.10
N VAL A 48 -12.73 7.18 -0.07
CA VAL A 48 -11.70 6.15 -0.35
C VAL A 48 -10.30 6.71 -0.18
N HIS A 49 -10.01 7.87 -0.78
CA HIS A 49 -8.68 8.49 -0.69
C HIS A 49 -8.36 9.02 0.73
N GLN A 50 -9.36 9.52 1.46
CA GLN A 50 -9.15 9.94 2.86
C GLN A 50 -8.85 8.75 3.78
N VAL A 51 -9.52 7.61 3.57
CA VAL A 51 -9.23 6.37 4.27
C VAL A 51 -7.82 5.87 3.94
N GLU A 52 -7.38 5.96 2.68
CA GLU A 52 -5.98 5.66 2.30
C GLU A 52 -4.99 6.51 3.08
N GLU A 53 -5.20 7.82 3.17
CA GLU A 53 -4.29 8.70 3.93
C GLU A 53 -4.23 8.31 5.42
N LEU A 54 -5.35 7.91 6.02
CA LEU A 54 -5.39 7.42 7.39
C LEU A 54 -4.66 6.08 7.57
N TRP A 55 -4.83 5.15 6.63
CA TRP A 55 -4.12 3.86 6.66
C TRP A 55 -2.62 4.05 6.41
N MET A 56 -2.21 4.87 5.45
CA MET A 56 -0.81 5.19 5.21
C MET A 56 -0.16 5.83 6.43
N LYS A 57 -0.87 6.75 7.12
CA LYS A 57 -0.41 7.30 8.40
C LYS A 57 -0.14 6.21 9.45
N LEU A 58 -1.07 5.26 9.60
CA LEU A 58 -0.91 4.16 10.57
C LEU A 58 0.19 3.17 10.15
N ILE A 59 0.33 2.88 8.86
CA ILE A 59 1.38 2.04 8.32
C ILE A 59 2.74 2.68 8.63
N THR A 60 2.95 3.94 8.24
CA THR A 60 4.22 4.64 8.50
C THR A 60 4.52 4.72 10.00
N TYR A 61 3.53 5.09 10.83
CA TYR A 61 3.70 5.07 12.29
C TYR A 61 4.18 3.71 12.80
N THR A 62 3.57 2.63 12.30
CA THR A 62 3.95 1.26 12.69
C THR A 62 5.32 0.87 12.14
N LEU A 63 5.69 1.29 10.93
CA LEU A 63 6.97 0.98 10.32
C LEU A 63 8.15 1.69 11.02
N VAL A 64 7.92 2.86 11.59
CA VAL A 64 8.93 3.52 12.46
C VAL A 64 9.25 2.63 13.65
N ASP A 65 8.23 2.13 14.37
CA ASP A 65 8.45 1.17 15.46
C ASP A 65 9.14 -0.11 14.96
N VAL A 66 8.82 -0.60 13.76
CA VAL A 66 9.46 -1.79 13.19
C VAL A 66 10.97 -1.57 13.00
N VAL A 67 11.39 -0.39 12.54
CA VAL A 67 12.83 -0.06 12.41
C VAL A 67 13.51 -0.16 13.78
N ASP A 68 12.93 0.45 14.82
CA ASP A 68 13.48 0.38 16.18
C ASP A 68 13.58 -1.07 16.69
N PHE A 69 12.56 -1.90 16.42
CA PHE A 69 12.57 -3.31 16.86
C PHE A 69 13.49 -4.20 16.01
N LEU A 70 13.77 -3.85 14.76
CA LEU A 70 14.79 -4.52 13.95
C LEU A 70 16.17 -4.29 14.57
N GLU A 71 16.50 -3.06 14.94
CA GLU A 71 17.77 -2.71 15.58
C GLU A 71 17.94 -3.38 16.95
N GLN A 72 16.84 -3.53 17.71
CA GLN A 72 16.81 -4.27 18.98
C GLN A 72 16.82 -5.79 18.80
N GLN A 73 16.75 -6.29 17.56
CA GLN A 73 16.59 -7.72 17.24
C GLN A 73 15.39 -8.39 17.92
N ASN A 74 14.30 -7.64 18.13
CA ASN A 74 13.06 -8.16 18.71
C ASN A 74 12.16 -8.73 17.61
N THR A 75 12.53 -9.91 17.13
CA THR A 75 11.90 -10.59 15.98
C THR A 75 10.39 -10.75 16.15
N HIS A 76 9.92 -11.17 17.32
CA HIS A 76 8.48 -11.35 17.57
C HIS A 76 7.70 -10.05 17.44
N ARG A 77 8.28 -8.93 17.89
CA ARG A 77 7.63 -7.64 17.77
C ARG A 77 7.65 -7.13 16.33
N VAL A 78 8.75 -7.31 15.61
CA VAL A 78 8.86 -7.02 14.18
C VAL A 78 7.76 -7.76 13.42
N VAL A 79 7.66 -9.08 13.56
CA VAL A 79 6.66 -9.91 12.85
C VAL A 79 5.23 -9.50 13.23
N THR A 80 4.96 -9.22 14.51
CA THR A 80 3.64 -8.76 14.96
C THR A 80 3.22 -7.45 14.28
N LEU A 81 4.14 -6.48 14.21
CA LEU A 81 3.87 -5.17 13.64
C LEU A 81 3.82 -5.20 12.12
N MET A 82 4.70 -5.96 11.47
CA MET A 82 4.64 -6.21 10.02
C MET A 82 3.31 -6.88 9.64
N GLY A 83 2.82 -7.83 10.44
CA GLY A 83 1.49 -8.41 10.24
C GLY A 83 0.35 -7.38 10.28
N ARG A 84 0.46 -6.31 11.08
CA ARG A 84 -0.50 -5.19 11.02
C ARG A 84 -0.35 -4.42 9.71
N VAL A 85 0.87 -4.08 9.33
CA VAL A 85 1.17 -3.36 8.08
C VAL A 85 0.62 -4.13 6.87
N HIS A 86 0.87 -5.44 6.78
CA HIS A 86 0.39 -6.26 5.68
C HIS A 86 -1.14 -6.31 5.60
N ARG A 87 -1.85 -6.32 6.73
CA ARG A 87 -3.33 -6.26 6.75
C ARG A 87 -3.83 -4.91 6.25
N LEU A 88 -3.19 -3.80 6.67
CA LEU A 88 -3.53 -2.47 6.19
C LEU A 88 -3.27 -2.33 4.68
N MET A 89 -2.15 -2.86 4.17
CA MET A 89 -1.84 -2.86 2.72
C MET A 89 -2.87 -3.66 1.91
N ARG A 90 -3.31 -4.82 2.42
CA ARG A 90 -4.41 -5.59 1.80
C ARG A 90 -5.71 -4.80 1.79
N MET A 91 -6.05 -4.11 2.88
CA MET A 91 -7.24 -3.26 2.94
C MET A 91 -7.16 -2.09 1.95
N MET A 92 -6.00 -1.42 1.86
CA MET A 92 -5.74 -0.37 0.87
C MET A 92 -5.98 -0.84 -0.57
N THR A 93 -5.60 -2.08 -0.88
CA THR A 93 -5.81 -2.65 -2.21
C THR A 93 -7.28 -3.03 -2.41
N ALA A 94 -7.90 -3.72 -1.45
CA ALA A 94 -9.25 -4.24 -1.58
C ALA A 94 -10.32 -3.14 -1.73
N GLN A 95 -10.13 -1.97 -1.11
CA GLN A 95 -11.09 -0.88 -1.26
C GLN A 95 -11.12 -0.26 -2.66
N LEU A 96 -10.10 -0.48 -3.50
CA LEU A 96 -10.08 0.05 -4.87
C LEU A 96 -11.28 -0.48 -5.68
N ASP A 97 -11.78 -1.66 -5.34
CA ASP A 97 -12.99 -2.27 -5.93
C ASP A 97 -14.22 -1.37 -5.76
N LEU A 98 -14.28 -0.51 -4.72
CA LEU A 98 -15.38 0.44 -4.56
C LEU A 98 -15.36 1.51 -5.66
N LEU A 99 -14.17 1.99 -6.05
CA LEU A 99 -14.04 2.97 -7.13
C LEU A 99 -14.39 2.38 -8.50
N GLU A 100 -14.42 1.05 -8.63
CA GLU A 100 -14.84 0.39 -9.85
C GLU A 100 -16.34 0.49 -10.14
N THR A 101 -17.15 0.82 -9.13
CA THR A 101 -18.60 1.00 -9.30
C THR A 101 -18.97 2.35 -9.91
N MET A 102 -18.01 3.28 -9.96
CA MET A 102 -18.16 4.60 -10.58
C MET A 102 -18.01 4.49 -12.09
N SER A 103 -18.91 5.11 -12.87
CA SER A 103 -18.75 5.09 -14.32
C SER A 103 -17.60 6.02 -14.75
N PRO A 104 -16.95 5.74 -15.91
CA PRO A 104 -15.97 6.67 -16.47
C PRO A 104 -16.54 8.08 -16.67
N LYS A 105 -17.84 8.23 -16.96
CA LYS A 105 -18.48 9.53 -17.14
C LYS A 105 -18.51 10.34 -15.84
N GLU A 106 -19.01 9.75 -14.76
CA GLU A 106 -19.05 10.40 -13.43
C GLU A 106 -17.64 10.77 -12.97
N TYR A 107 -16.67 9.88 -13.21
CA TYR A 107 -15.27 10.20 -12.92
C TYR A 107 -14.75 11.40 -13.73
N GLN A 108 -15.11 11.56 -15.00
CA GLN A 108 -14.69 12.73 -15.79
C GLN A 108 -15.24 14.04 -15.19
N GLU A 109 -16.48 14.05 -14.69
CA GLU A 109 -17.08 15.21 -14.03
C GLU A 109 -16.31 15.59 -12.75
N ILE A 110 -15.94 14.60 -11.93
CA ILE A 110 -15.06 14.79 -10.76
C ILE A 110 -13.68 15.30 -11.18
N ARG A 111 -13.09 14.69 -12.22
CA ARG A 111 -11.75 15.01 -12.72
C ARG A 111 -11.61 16.48 -13.14
N LEU A 112 -12.68 17.11 -13.61
CA LEU A 112 -12.69 18.55 -13.94
C LEU A 112 -12.52 19.45 -12.71
N GLN A 113 -12.87 18.98 -11.51
CA GLN A 113 -12.76 19.72 -10.25
C GLN A 113 -11.38 19.55 -9.58
N LEU A 114 -10.62 18.50 -9.94
CA LEU A 114 -9.34 18.16 -9.27
C LEU A 114 -8.20 19.16 -9.55
N GLY A 115 -8.35 20.06 -10.53
CA GLY A 115 -7.29 20.97 -10.95
C GLY A 115 -6.03 20.20 -11.35
N ASN A 116 -4.89 20.54 -10.76
CA ASN A 116 -3.61 19.84 -10.96
C ASN A 116 -3.37 18.68 -9.97
N GLY A 117 -4.32 18.41 -9.06
CA GLY A 117 -4.19 17.43 -8.00
C GLY A 117 -3.98 16.02 -8.55
N SER A 118 -2.98 15.32 -8.03
CA SER A 118 -2.69 13.94 -8.43
C SER A 118 -2.32 13.09 -7.21
N GLY A 119 -2.59 11.79 -7.25
CA GLY A 119 -2.08 10.84 -6.25
C GLY A 119 -0.55 10.89 -6.06
N GLN A 120 0.20 11.39 -7.06
CA GLN A 120 1.65 11.67 -6.92
C GLN A 120 1.96 12.77 -5.88
N GLU A 121 0.97 13.53 -5.45
CA GLU A 121 1.10 14.57 -4.43
C GLU A 121 0.69 14.10 -3.04
N SER A 122 0.15 12.89 -2.91
CA SER A 122 -0.26 12.30 -1.63
C SER A 122 0.88 12.40 -0.59
N PRO A 123 0.66 13.10 0.53
CA PRO A 123 1.66 13.19 1.59
C PRO A 123 1.91 11.83 2.25
N GLY A 124 0.87 11.05 2.53
CA GLY A 124 0.99 9.72 3.10
C GLY A 124 1.79 8.78 2.20
N PHE A 125 1.47 8.74 0.90
CA PHE A 125 2.16 7.85 -0.04
C PHE A 125 3.64 8.24 -0.21
N LYS A 126 3.94 9.54 -0.32
CA LYS A 126 5.32 10.03 -0.40
C LYS A 126 6.15 9.64 0.83
N LEU A 127 5.55 9.73 2.02
CA LEU A 127 6.23 9.37 3.25
C LEU A 127 6.42 7.85 3.34
N LEU A 128 5.40 7.07 3.00
CA LEU A 128 5.46 5.62 2.97
C LEU A 128 6.57 5.11 2.04
N LEU A 129 6.75 5.73 0.87
CA LEU A 129 7.84 5.39 -0.07
C LEU A 129 9.25 5.64 0.47
N ARG A 130 9.43 6.36 1.57
CA ARG A 130 10.74 6.57 2.20
C ARG A 130 11.12 5.48 3.19
N MET A 131 10.17 4.67 3.64
CA MET A 131 10.41 3.63 4.65
C MET A 131 11.29 2.46 4.17
N PRO A 132 11.19 1.95 2.92
CA PRO A 132 11.91 0.73 2.54
C PRO A 132 13.43 0.80 2.69
N PRO A 133 14.14 1.88 2.29
CA PRO A 133 15.58 1.99 2.53
C PRO A 133 15.98 1.88 4.00
N ASP A 134 15.21 2.48 4.92
CA ASP A 134 15.50 2.42 6.36
C ASP A 134 15.24 1.02 6.92
N LEU A 135 14.14 0.37 6.50
CA LEU A 135 13.84 -1.03 6.85
C LEU A 135 14.95 -1.98 6.37
N TRP A 136 15.38 -1.81 5.12
CA TRP A 136 16.44 -2.63 4.52
C TRP A 136 17.75 -2.47 5.29
N ARG A 137 18.16 -1.22 5.55
CA ARG A 137 19.39 -0.93 6.32
C ARG A 137 19.36 -1.58 7.71
N ALA A 138 18.25 -1.44 8.44
CA ALA A 138 18.11 -2.03 9.78
C ALA A 138 18.13 -3.56 9.75
N PHE A 139 17.47 -4.17 8.77
CA PHE A 139 17.48 -5.61 8.55
C PHE A 139 18.88 -6.13 8.18
N GLN A 140 19.56 -5.50 7.22
CA GLN A 140 20.92 -5.87 6.82
C GLN A 140 21.87 -5.82 8.02
N ALA A 141 21.87 -4.71 8.77
CA ALA A 141 22.75 -4.55 9.92
C ALA A 141 22.49 -5.60 11.02
N SER A 142 21.22 -5.90 11.32
CA SER A 142 20.85 -6.65 12.54
C SER A 142 20.60 -8.15 12.31
N TYR A 143 20.13 -8.52 11.11
CA TYR A 143 19.72 -9.87 10.76
C TYR A 143 20.59 -10.52 9.66
N LEU A 144 21.42 -9.75 8.97
CA LEU A 144 22.43 -10.28 8.04
C LEU A 144 23.84 -10.08 8.59
N ASP A 145 24.42 -8.89 8.42
CA ASP A 145 25.81 -8.57 8.72
C ASP A 145 26.16 -8.86 10.19
N GLY A 146 25.31 -8.41 11.12
CA GLY A 146 25.48 -8.65 12.56
C GLY A 146 25.43 -10.12 12.98
N ARG A 147 24.93 -11.00 12.10
CA ARG A 147 24.86 -12.45 12.30
C ARG A 147 25.85 -13.20 11.41
N GLY A 148 26.64 -12.48 10.59
CA GLY A 148 27.53 -13.05 9.59
C GLY A 148 26.79 -13.91 8.58
N LEU A 149 25.58 -13.51 8.18
CA LEU A 149 24.73 -14.18 7.19
C LEU A 149 24.63 -13.34 5.92
N SER A 150 24.62 -13.99 4.76
CA SER A 150 24.15 -13.41 3.50
C SER A 150 22.65 -13.70 3.29
N VAL A 151 22.02 -13.07 2.30
CA VAL A 151 20.65 -13.44 1.90
C VAL A 151 20.60 -14.90 1.45
N GLU A 152 21.61 -15.39 0.74
CA GLU A 152 21.71 -16.79 0.33
C GLU A 152 21.77 -17.75 1.53
N ASP A 153 22.52 -17.40 2.58
CA ASP A 153 22.56 -18.21 3.80
C ASP A 153 21.19 -18.33 4.45
N VAL A 154 20.40 -17.25 4.43
CA VAL A 154 19.06 -17.21 5.02
C VAL A 154 18.07 -18.14 4.30
N TYR A 155 18.21 -18.33 2.98
CA TYR A 155 17.23 -19.11 2.19
C TYR A 155 17.74 -20.49 1.74
N ASP A 156 19.05 -20.72 1.67
CA ASP A 156 19.63 -21.93 1.06
C ASP A 156 20.71 -22.55 1.96
N ILE A 157 21.91 -21.96 2.00
CA ILE A 157 23.13 -22.63 2.51
C ILE A 157 23.08 -22.92 4.01
N ARG A 158 22.50 -22.00 4.80
CA ARG A 158 22.39 -22.11 6.26
C ARG A 158 20.94 -22.00 6.72
N TYR A 159 20.01 -22.43 5.87
CA TYR A 159 18.58 -22.33 6.13
C TYR A 159 18.17 -23.09 7.41
N ASP A 160 17.59 -22.36 8.36
CA ASP A 160 17.10 -22.89 9.64
C ASP A 160 15.68 -22.43 9.98
N HIS A 161 15.02 -21.69 9.08
CA HIS A 161 13.73 -21.04 9.32
C HIS A 161 13.72 -20.10 10.54
N GLY A 162 14.88 -19.60 10.93
CA GLY A 162 15.06 -18.76 12.11
C GLY A 162 14.65 -17.31 11.89
N ASP A 163 15.06 -16.50 12.85
CA ASP A 163 14.77 -15.08 12.95
C ASP A 163 15.03 -14.27 11.65
N SER A 164 16.19 -14.45 11.03
CA SER A 164 16.54 -13.72 9.80
C SER A 164 15.64 -14.10 8.63
N TYR A 165 15.23 -15.36 8.56
CA TYR A 165 14.30 -15.83 7.54
C TYR A 165 12.90 -15.24 7.73
N VAL A 166 12.33 -15.32 8.94
CA VAL A 166 10.96 -14.84 9.18
C VAL A 166 10.83 -13.32 9.01
N VAL A 167 11.89 -12.57 9.33
CA VAL A 167 11.93 -11.12 9.06
C VAL A 167 12.09 -10.83 7.56
N ALA A 168 12.95 -11.57 6.86
CA ALA A 168 13.08 -11.44 5.41
C ALA A 168 11.74 -11.70 4.69
N GLU A 169 11.00 -12.73 5.10
CA GLU A 169 9.67 -13.03 4.57
C GLU A 169 8.65 -11.92 4.87
N ALA A 170 8.71 -11.31 6.05
CA ALA A 170 7.85 -10.17 6.37
C ALA A 170 8.16 -8.94 5.49
N LEU A 171 9.44 -8.70 5.16
CA LEU A 171 9.84 -7.60 4.28
C LEU A 171 9.44 -7.85 2.83
N ILE A 172 9.69 -9.04 2.28
CA ILE A 172 9.29 -9.34 0.90
C ILE A 172 7.76 -9.34 0.73
N GLU A 173 7.00 -9.79 1.73
CA GLU A 173 5.52 -9.68 1.70
C GLU A 173 5.07 -8.20 1.67
N PHE A 174 5.76 -7.30 2.38
CA PHE A 174 5.46 -5.88 2.30
C PHE A 174 5.69 -5.31 0.90
N ASP A 175 6.82 -5.64 0.27
CA ASP A 175 7.10 -5.25 -1.12
C ASP A 175 6.08 -5.84 -2.09
N GLU A 176 5.77 -7.14 -1.98
CA GLU A 176 4.77 -7.83 -2.80
C GLU A 176 3.40 -7.15 -2.71
N LEU A 177 2.92 -6.86 -1.50
CA LEU A 177 1.64 -6.18 -1.29
C LEU A 177 1.64 -4.76 -1.86
N PHE A 178 2.78 -4.07 -1.82
CA PHE A 178 2.92 -2.75 -2.45
C PHE A 178 2.83 -2.83 -3.97
N GLN A 179 3.47 -3.83 -4.60
CA GLN A 179 3.36 -4.03 -6.05
C GLN A 179 1.93 -4.44 -6.44
N LYS A 180 1.27 -5.29 -5.65
CA LYS A 180 -0.16 -5.63 -5.84
C LYS A 180 -1.03 -4.38 -5.79
N PHE A 181 -0.84 -3.50 -4.80
CA PHE A 181 -1.54 -2.21 -4.74
C PHE A 181 -1.32 -1.38 -6.01
N ARG A 182 -0.06 -1.19 -6.43
CA ARG A 182 0.29 -0.41 -7.64
C ARG A 182 -0.36 -1.00 -8.91
N ALA A 183 -0.34 -2.32 -9.05
CA ALA A 183 -0.94 -3.01 -10.19
C ALA A 183 -2.46 -2.82 -10.23
N ASN A 184 -3.16 -3.03 -9.12
CA ASN A 184 -4.62 -2.83 -9.04
C ASN A 184 -5.00 -1.37 -9.31
N HIS A 185 -4.25 -0.42 -8.72
CA HIS A 185 -4.45 1.00 -8.98
C HIS A 185 -4.23 1.37 -10.45
N LEU A 186 -3.23 0.76 -11.13
CA LEU A 186 -3.02 0.95 -12.57
C LEU A 186 -4.21 0.42 -13.41
N TYR A 187 -4.76 -0.74 -13.06
CA TYR A 187 -5.95 -1.26 -13.71
C TYR A 187 -7.18 -0.37 -13.48
N LEU A 188 -7.37 0.14 -12.27
CA LEU A 188 -8.41 1.12 -11.95
C LEU A 188 -8.28 2.37 -12.83
N ILE A 189 -7.07 2.92 -12.97
CA ILE A 189 -6.81 4.05 -13.86
C ILE A 189 -7.15 3.69 -15.30
N HIS A 190 -6.73 2.51 -15.77
CA HIS A 190 -6.98 2.06 -17.14
C HIS A 190 -8.50 2.03 -17.42
N ARG A 191 -9.31 1.43 -16.55
CA ARG A 191 -10.77 1.37 -16.76
C ARG A 191 -11.45 2.74 -16.64
N SER A 192 -10.94 3.65 -15.81
CA SER A 192 -11.57 4.94 -15.55
C SER A 192 -11.24 6.02 -16.59
N ILE A 193 -9.99 6.06 -17.09
CA ILE A 193 -9.54 7.10 -18.05
C ILE A 193 -8.82 6.60 -19.30
N GLY A 194 -8.45 5.32 -19.37
CA GLY A 194 -7.64 4.77 -20.46
C GLY A 194 -6.14 5.07 -20.33
N LEU A 195 -5.28 4.13 -20.77
CA LEU A 195 -3.82 4.26 -20.68
C LEU A 195 -3.21 5.34 -21.59
N GLY A 196 -3.88 5.68 -22.70
CA GLY A 196 -3.43 6.74 -23.62
C GLY A 196 -3.79 8.16 -23.18
N SER A 197 -4.46 8.31 -22.03
CA SER A 197 -4.87 9.62 -21.52
C SER A 197 -3.69 10.37 -20.89
N LYS A 198 -3.71 11.70 -20.98
CA LYS A 198 -2.75 12.54 -20.25
C LYS A 198 -3.19 12.67 -18.79
N SER A 199 -2.24 12.54 -17.85
CA SER A 199 -2.52 12.89 -16.46
C SER A 199 -2.88 14.39 -16.33
N LEU A 200 -3.41 14.79 -15.18
CA LEU A 200 -3.76 16.19 -14.89
C LEU A 200 -2.56 17.15 -15.01
N LYS A 201 -1.33 16.65 -14.89
CA LYS A 201 -0.08 17.41 -15.12
C LYS A 201 0.55 17.20 -16.50
N GLY A 202 -0.19 16.64 -17.45
CA GLY A 202 0.29 16.36 -18.81
C GLY A 202 1.33 15.24 -18.90
N ARG A 203 1.69 14.59 -17.78
CA ARG A 203 2.61 13.46 -17.75
C ARG A 203 1.92 12.18 -18.23
N PRO A 204 2.57 11.34 -19.04
CA PRO A 204 2.00 10.06 -19.46
C PRO A 204 1.73 9.14 -18.26
N VAL A 205 0.71 8.29 -18.38
CA VAL A 205 0.43 7.18 -17.45
C VAL A 205 1.62 6.22 -17.33
N GLU A 206 2.54 6.24 -18.31
CA GLU A 206 3.79 5.47 -18.36
C GLU A 206 4.67 5.62 -17.10
N LEU A 207 4.63 6.78 -16.42
CA LEU A 207 5.36 6.94 -15.15
C LEU A 207 4.84 6.02 -14.03
N LEU A 208 3.55 5.69 -14.05
CA LEU A 208 2.95 4.74 -13.11
C LEU A 208 3.39 3.31 -13.44
N GLN A 209 3.57 2.99 -14.73
CA GLN A 209 4.09 1.70 -15.17
C GLN A 209 5.55 1.50 -14.74
N ALA A 210 6.38 2.53 -14.87
CA ALA A 210 7.78 2.47 -14.40
C ALA A 210 7.87 2.25 -12.88
N GLY A 211 7.00 2.92 -12.10
CA GLY A 211 6.92 2.73 -10.66
C GLY A 211 6.51 1.32 -10.24
N ALA A 212 5.65 0.64 -11.01
CA ALA A 212 5.18 -0.72 -10.73
C ALA A 212 6.26 -1.80 -10.90
N LEU A 213 7.41 -1.48 -11.53
CA LEU A 213 8.53 -2.40 -11.70
C LEU A 213 9.60 -2.26 -10.60
N HIS A 214 9.50 -1.23 -9.75
CA HIS A 214 10.50 -0.97 -8.73
C HIS A 214 10.26 -1.84 -7.50
N ARG A 215 11.12 -2.86 -7.33
CA ARG A 215 11.23 -3.70 -6.13
C ARG A 215 12.03 -2.95 -5.06
N PHE A 216 11.53 -2.94 -3.83
CA PHE A 216 12.20 -2.28 -2.71
C PHE A 216 13.36 -3.10 -2.15
N PHE A 217 13.24 -4.42 -2.16
CA PHE A 217 14.24 -5.35 -1.62
C PHE A 217 14.70 -6.33 -2.70
N PRO A 218 15.36 -5.87 -3.79
CA PRO A 218 15.67 -6.69 -4.95
C PRO A 218 16.44 -7.96 -4.60
N GLU A 219 17.36 -7.91 -3.63
CA GLU A 219 18.15 -9.07 -3.18
C GLU A 219 17.27 -10.20 -2.63
N LEU A 220 16.17 -9.86 -1.95
CA LEU A 220 15.22 -10.86 -1.51
C LEU A 220 14.51 -11.49 -2.70
N TRP A 221 14.18 -10.75 -3.75
CA TRP A 221 13.56 -11.36 -4.94
C TRP A 221 14.55 -12.20 -5.75
N ASP A 222 15.76 -11.70 -5.93
CA ASP A 222 16.75 -12.27 -6.85
C ASP A 222 17.30 -13.61 -6.37
N ILE A 223 17.43 -13.82 -5.04
CA ILE A 223 17.90 -15.10 -4.50
C ILE A 223 17.02 -16.29 -4.92
N ARG A 224 15.72 -16.07 -5.17
CA ARG A 224 14.81 -17.13 -5.65
C ARG A 224 15.20 -17.62 -7.04
N CYS A 225 15.62 -16.72 -7.93
CA CYS A 225 16.10 -17.07 -9.27
C CYS A 225 17.40 -17.87 -9.15
N GLU A 226 18.36 -17.38 -8.37
CA GLU A 226 19.67 -18.02 -8.18
C GLU A 226 19.55 -19.43 -7.60
N MET A 227 18.71 -19.61 -6.57
CA MET A 227 18.43 -20.92 -5.97
C MET A 227 17.78 -21.87 -6.99
N THR A 228 16.78 -21.37 -7.72
CA THR A 228 16.05 -22.18 -8.72
C THR A 228 16.97 -22.64 -9.84
N ASP A 229 17.83 -21.76 -10.37
CA ASP A 229 18.76 -22.09 -11.45
C ASP A 229 19.79 -23.13 -10.98
N ARG A 230 20.30 -23.01 -9.75
CA ARG A 230 21.22 -23.99 -9.16
C ARG A 230 20.54 -25.35 -8.96
N TRP A 231 19.34 -25.40 -8.39
CA TRP A 231 18.61 -26.67 -8.20
C TRP A 231 18.14 -27.27 -9.52
N GLY A 232 17.79 -26.43 -10.51
CA GLY A 232 17.43 -26.85 -11.86
C GLY A 232 18.57 -27.61 -12.56
N SER A 233 19.82 -27.26 -12.27
CA SER A 233 20.99 -28.02 -12.75
C SER A 233 21.10 -29.44 -12.14
N GLN A 234 20.35 -29.74 -11.07
CA GLN A 234 20.33 -31.04 -10.38
C GLN A 234 19.15 -31.94 -10.79
N TYR A 235 18.09 -31.41 -11.43
CA TYR A 235 16.91 -32.17 -11.86
C TYR A 235 16.68 -32.09 -13.37
N GLY A 236 17.12 -33.14 -14.08
CA GLY A 236 16.93 -33.34 -15.52
C GLY A 236 16.50 -34.76 -15.91
N THR A 237 16.01 -35.57 -14.97
CA THR A 237 15.45 -36.88 -15.30
C THR A 237 14.00 -36.71 -15.75
N VAL A 238 13.73 -36.96 -17.02
CA VAL A 238 12.37 -37.18 -17.53
C VAL A 238 11.71 -38.22 -16.63
N ARG A 239 10.66 -37.82 -15.90
CA ARG A 239 9.87 -38.77 -15.12
C ARG A 239 9.23 -39.73 -16.13
N ALA A 240 9.47 -41.03 -15.95
CA ALA A 240 8.82 -42.03 -16.79
C ALA A 240 7.29 -41.85 -16.68
N PRO A 241 6.55 -42.05 -17.79
CA PRO A 241 5.11 -41.87 -17.85
C PRO A 241 4.34 -42.72 -16.84
#